data_AF-T1IPM8-F1
#
_entry.id   AF-T1IPM8-F1
#
_cell.length_a   1.000
_cell.length_b   1.000
_cell.length_c   1.000
_cell.angle_alpha   90.00
_cell.angle_beta   90.00
_cell.angle_gamma   90.00
#
_symmetry.space_group_name_H-M   'P 1'
#
loop_
_entity.id
_entity.type
_entity.pdbx_description
1 polymer ?
#
loop_
_entity_poly.entity_id
_entity_poly.type
_entity_poly.pdbx_seq_one_letter_code
_entity_poly.pdbx_strand_id
1 'polypeptide(L)'
;MKFILLRKKDNRTPYDIIIKHGCGPNFVLKREKKFRIMMQEQGETFWFRFWLTVFYNPTCDYFQMIQENFPHMVNNVHKYTHHRFLQVSSRSAADYCINVIRQLKIVPHENQVIPPCGVKTEQTIELQKLQDIICTAAHVTFGVALCVVFYNWLKNADLKTQKPQQDYWVIPPEYLDQEFQPKLLEQFLADVWKEKLAELLGVNIKEIPWLKRLLTSNNNNIPMKHDPVQNHALTKVIKDTAEELRFLQNQSLKAVMASDEGTHNSRRGYQKMIKKLKTIGLSQENIALLDAKLNIGTIPILKNMLSTNRIKFAMELKKKCLAV
;
A
#
# COMPACT_ATOMS: atom_id res chain seq x y z
N MET A 1 -7.85 10.81 -19.79
CA MET A 1 -7.84 10.55 -18.33
C MET A 1 -9.12 9.85 -17.93
N LYS A 2 -9.08 8.92 -16.97
CA LYS A 2 -10.29 8.37 -16.34
C LYS A 2 -10.35 8.83 -14.90
N PHE A 3 -11.56 9.06 -14.37
CA PHE A 3 -11.74 9.36 -12.95
C PHE A 3 -11.36 8.15 -12.11
N ILE A 4 -10.48 8.31 -11.13
CA ILE A 4 -10.15 7.25 -10.17
C ILE A 4 -10.17 7.89 -8.78
N LEU A 5 -11.02 7.36 -7.90
CA LEU A 5 -11.08 7.80 -6.52
C LEU A 5 -9.82 7.32 -5.78
N LEU A 6 -9.03 8.27 -5.27
CA LEU A 6 -7.87 8.02 -4.41
C LEU A 6 -8.24 8.00 -2.92
N ARG A 7 -9.38 8.61 -2.54
CA ARG A 7 -9.89 8.58 -1.17
C ARG A 7 -10.25 7.14 -0.74
N LYS A 8 -9.88 6.76 0.49
CA LYS A 8 -10.33 5.51 1.11
C LYS A 8 -11.86 5.51 1.19
N LYS A 9 -12.50 4.54 0.53
CA LYS A 9 -13.94 4.28 0.65
C LYS A 9 -14.13 3.09 1.58
N ASP A 10 -14.94 3.26 2.62
CA ASP A 10 -15.37 2.20 3.54
C ASP A 10 -14.26 1.55 4.39
N ASN A 11 -13.23 2.30 4.81
CA ASN A 11 -12.09 1.80 5.61
C ASN A 11 -11.33 0.59 5.01
N ARG A 12 -11.52 0.32 3.71
CA ARG A 12 -10.85 -0.80 3.03
C ARG A 12 -9.47 -0.39 2.53
N THR A 13 -8.48 -1.23 2.79
CA THR A 13 -7.12 -1.08 2.29
C THR A 13 -7.00 -1.63 0.86
N PRO A 14 -6.02 -1.17 0.07
CA PRO A 14 -5.62 -1.84 -1.16
C PRO A 14 -5.40 -3.35 -1.03
N TYR A 15 -4.88 -3.84 0.11
CA TYR A 15 -4.77 -5.29 0.36
C TYR A 15 -6.14 -5.96 0.37
N ASP A 16 -7.12 -5.39 1.07
CA ASP A 16 -8.51 -5.91 1.11
C ASP A 16 -9.13 -5.94 -0.29
N ILE A 17 -8.88 -4.90 -1.09
CA ILE A 17 -9.40 -4.80 -2.45
C ILE A 17 -8.79 -5.90 -3.32
N ILE A 18 -7.47 -6.14 -3.25
CA ILE A 18 -6.82 -7.23 -3.98
C ILE A 18 -7.36 -8.59 -3.53
N ILE A 19 -7.46 -8.84 -2.23
CA ILE A 19 -7.98 -10.09 -1.69
C ILE A 19 -9.42 -10.34 -2.18
N LYS A 20 -10.23 -9.29 -2.20
CA LYS A 20 -11.64 -9.37 -2.62
C LYS A 20 -11.82 -9.55 -4.12
N HIS A 21 -10.99 -8.89 -4.93
CA HIS A 21 -11.23 -8.77 -6.37
C HIS A 21 -10.21 -9.49 -7.24
N GLY A 22 -9.18 -10.08 -6.65
CA GLY A 22 -8.12 -10.80 -7.36
C GLY A 22 -7.33 -9.89 -8.32
N CYS A 23 -7.26 -8.59 -8.02
CA CYS A 23 -6.62 -7.59 -8.88
C CYS A 23 -5.18 -7.30 -8.45
N GLY A 24 -4.38 -8.35 -8.21
CA GLY A 24 -3.02 -8.24 -7.72
C GLY A 24 -1.96 -8.14 -8.82
N PRO A 25 -0.71 -8.53 -8.53
CA PRO A 25 0.40 -8.39 -9.46
C PRO A 25 0.20 -9.07 -10.82
N ASN A 26 -0.26 -10.32 -10.85
CA ASN A 26 -0.52 -11.06 -12.09
C ASN A 26 -1.63 -10.42 -12.90
N PHE A 27 -2.68 -9.90 -12.24
CA PHE A 27 -3.73 -9.16 -12.92
C PHE A 27 -3.18 -7.98 -13.74
N VAL A 28 -2.23 -7.22 -13.17
CA VAL A 28 -1.56 -6.13 -13.86
C VAL A 28 -0.61 -6.65 -14.95
N LEU A 29 0.24 -7.61 -14.63
CA LEU A 29 1.29 -8.08 -15.54
C LEU A 29 0.73 -8.76 -16.80
N LYS A 30 -0.40 -9.49 -16.69
CA LYS A 30 -1.13 -9.99 -17.87
C LYS A 30 -1.75 -8.89 -18.74
N ARG A 31 -1.78 -7.65 -18.24
CA ARG A 31 -2.36 -6.47 -18.88
C ARG A 31 -1.36 -5.32 -18.96
N GLU A 32 -0.05 -5.63 -18.99
CA GLU A 32 1.03 -4.64 -18.92
C GLU A 32 0.89 -3.51 -19.93
N LYS A 33 0.49 -3.80 -21.17
CA LYS A 33 0.25 -2.77 -22.20
C LYS A 33 -0.82 -1.75 -21.77
N LYS A 34 -1.93 -2.23 -21.20
CA LYS A 34 -3.01 -1.36 -20.69
C LYS A 34 -2.57 -0.58 -19.46
N PHE A 35 -1.76 -1.18 -18.60
CA PHE A 35 -1.17 -0.51 -17.45
C PHE A 35 -0.28 0.67 -17.89
N ARG A 36 0.57 0.46 -18.89
CA ARG A 36 1.40 1.53 -19.46
C ARG A 36 0.57 2.66 -20.06
N ILE A 37 -0.54 2.33 -20.73
CA ILE A 37 -1.49 3.33 -21.23
C ILE A 37 -2.08 4.15 -20.07
N MET A 38 -2.53 3.50 -18.99
CA MET A 38 -3.01 4.22 -17.80
C MET A 38 -1.95 5.19 -17.27
N MET A 39 -0.69 4.75 -17.16
CA MET A 39 0.42 5.60 -16.70
C MET A 39 0.59 6.86 -17.55
N GLN A 40 0.35 6.77 -18.86
CA GLN A 40 0.45 7.89 -19.79
C GLN A 40 -0.81 8.78 -19.80
N GLU A 41 -1.99 8.19 -19.63
CA GLU A 41 -3.26 8.91 -19.69
C GLU A 41 -3.61 9.70 -18.42
N GLN A 42 -3.05 9.28 -17.29
CA GLN A 42 -3.22 9.96 -16.01
C GLN A 42 -2.16 11.07 -15.90
N GLY A 43 -2.61 12.28 -15.58
CA GLY A 43 -1.74 13.46 -15.50
C GLY A 43 -0.82 13.47 -14.26
N GLU A 44 0.18 14.34 -14.30
CA GLU A 44 1.15 14.52 -13.22
C GLU A 44 0.50 14.80 -11.86
N THR A 45 -0.50 15.68 -11.80
CA THR A 45 -1.25 16.00 -10.58
C THR A 45 -1.92 14.78 -9.97
N PHE A 46 -2.44 13.87 -10.81
CA PHE A 46 -3.01 12.61 -10.33
C PHE A 46 -1.94 11.72 -9.71
N TRP A 47 -0.81 11.55 -10.38
CA TRP A 47 0.28 10.68 -9.88
C TRP A 47 0.94 11.25 -8.63
N PHE A 48 1.10 12.56 -8.55
CA PHE A 48 1.57 13.25 -7.35
C PHE A 48 0.65 12.95 -6.15
N ARG A 49 -0.66 13.16 -6.33
CA ARG A 49 -1.67 12.89 -5.29
C ARG A 49 -1.75 11.41 -4.92
N PHE A 50 -1.63 10.51 -5.90
CA PHE A 50 -1.55 9.07 -5.65
C PHE A 50 -0.35 8.71 -4.78
N TRP A 51 0.85 9.14 -5.18
CA TRP A 51 2.08 8.91 -4.41
C TRP A 51 1.96 9.44 -2.98
N LEU A 52 1.47 10.68 -2.83
CA LEU A 52 1.28 11.29 -1.51
C LEU A 52 0.26 10.47 -0.68
N THR A 53 -0.85 10.05 -1.29
CA THR A 53 -1.88 9.26 -0.59
C THR A 53 -1.34 7.93 -0.08
N VAL A 54 -0.55 7.22 -0.89
CA VAL A 54 0.03 5.92 -0.50
C VAL A 54 0.90 6.04 0.74
N PHE A 55 1.68 7.12 0.82
CA PHE A 55 2.63 7.32 1.90
C PHE A 55 2.07 8.04 3.12
N TYR A 56 0.99 8.83 3.00
CA TYR A 56 0.28 9.40 4.15
C TYR A 56 -0.69 8.43 4.79
N ASN A 57 -1.22 7.50 4.01
CA ASN A 57 -2.21 6.55 4.46
C ASN A 57 -1.69 5.13 4.25
N PRO A 58 -0.67 4.71 5.01
CA PRO A 58 -0.15 3.35 4.92
C PRO A 58 -1.31 2.37 5.02
N THR A 59 -1.30 1.39 4.13
CA THR A 59 -2.44 0.51 3.92
C THR A 59 -2.27 -0.82 4.62
N CYS A 60 -1.19 -0.97 5.38
CA CYS A 60 -0.86 -2.13 6.18
C CYS A 60 -0.25 -1.69 7.51
N ASP A 61 -0.69 -2.35 8.58
CA ASP A 61 -0.32 -2.02 9.95
C ASP A 61 1.20 -2.06 10.18
N TYR A 62 1.89 -3.01 9.53
CA TYR A 62 3.35 -3.12 9.65
C TYR A 62 4.10 -1.94 9.01
N PHE A 63 3.60 -1.38 7.90
CA PHE A 63 4.24 -0.21 7.30
C PHE A 63 3.95 1.04 8.12
N GLN A 64 2.76 1.15 8.72
CA GLN A 64 2.47 2.20 9.70
C GLN A 64 3.47 2.15 10.88
N MET A 65 3.69 0.96 11.44
CA MET A 65 4.70 0.77 12.50
C MET A 65 6.10 1.21 12.05
N ILE A 66 6.49 0.91 10.81
CA ILE A 66 7.77 1.39 10.25
C ILE A 66 7.80 2.93 10.18
N GLN A 67 6.72 3.58 9.78
CA GLN A 67 6.65 5.05 9.69
C GLN A 67 6.77 5.72 11.05
N GLU A 68 6.16 5.14 12.08
CA GLU A 68 6.20 5.65 13.46
C GLU A 68 7.59 5.47 14.08
N ASN A 69 8.23 4.31 13.86
CA ASN A 69 9.50 3.97 14.51
C ASN A 69 10.76 4.41 13.71
N PHE A 70 10.67 4.51 12.38
CA PHE A 70 11.81 4.81 11.49
C PHE A 70 11.50 5.92 10.47
N PRO A 71 10.97 7.09 10.89
CA PRO A 71 10.52 8.14 9.98
C PRO A 71 11.62 8.65 9.04
N HIS A 72 12.88 8.70 9.49
CA HIS A 72 14.00 9.13 8.66
C HIS A 72 14.28 8.18 7.48
N MET A 73 14.25 6.87 7.74
CA MET A 73 14.49 5.85 6.71
C MET A 73 13.34 5.81 5.71
N VAL A 74 12.10 5.92 6.20
CA VAL A 74 10.90 6.04 5.36
C VAL A 74 10.99 7.27 4.45
N ASN A 75 11.40 8.42 4.97
CA ASN A 75 11.55 9.63 4.16
C ASN A 75 12.55 9.45 3.02
N ASN A 76 13.64 8.71 3.22
CA ASN A 76 14.58 8.38 2.14
C ASN A 76 13.90 7.54 1.05
N VAL A 77 13.05 6.60 1.43
CA VAL A 77 12.29 5.81 0.46
C VAL A 77 11.24 6.66 -0.26
N HIS A 78 10.57 7.57 0.45
CA HIS A 78 9.63 8.52 -0.17
C HIS A 78 10.30 9.35 -1.25
N LYS A 79 11.47 9.93 -0.95
CA LYS A 79 12.29 10.70 -1.89
C LYS A 79 12.72 9.84 -3.08
N TYR A 80 13.20 8.63 -2.82
CA TYR A 80 13.59 7.70 -3.88
C TYR A 80 12.43 7.38 -4.82
N THR A 81 11.27 6.96 -4.27
CA THR A 81 10.07 6.68 -5.08
C THR A 81 9.63 7.92 -5.84
N HIS A 82 9.63 9.10 -5.21
CA HIS A 82 9.31 10.37 -5.86
C HIS A 82 10.19 10.62 -7.09
N HIS A 83 11.51 10.55 -6.95
CA HIS A 83 12.44 10.73 -8.07
C HIS A 83 12.21 9.72 -9.19
N ARG A 84 11.98 8.44 -8.86
CA ARG A 84 11.82 7.36 -9.85
C ARG A 84 10.43 7.31 -10.49
N PHE A 85 9.45 7.99 -9.91
CA PHE A 85 8.04 7.90 -10.33
C PHE A 85 7.51 9.21 -10.90
N LEU A 86 7.81 10.35 -10.27
CA LEU A 86 7.23 11.65 -10.59
C LEU A 86 8.18 12.57 -11.36
N GLN A 87 9.50 12.37 -11.26
CA GLN A 87 10.50 13.21 -11.92
C GLN A 87 11.15 12.58 -13.15
N VAL A 88 10.52 11.56 -13.71
CA VAL A 88 11.00 10.87 -14.91
C VAL A 88 9.92 10.90 -15.99
N SER A 89 10.31 10.55 -17.22
CA SER A 89 9.34 10.38 -18.31
C SER A 89 8.26 9.36 -17.94
N SER A 90 7.05 9.52 -18.50
CA SER A 90 5.94 8.59 -18.26
C SER A 90 6.30 7.14 -18.62
N ARG A 91 7.15 6.93 -19.64
CA ARG A 91 7.69 5.61 -20.00
C ARG A 91 8.57 5.03 -18.89
N SER A 92 9.52 5.82 -18.40
CA SER A 92 10.42 5.41 -17.31
C SER A 92 9.68 5.17 -16.00
N ALA A 93 8.68 6.00 -15.69
CA ALA A 93 7.79 5.80 -14.54
C ALA A 93 7.02 4.48 -14.67
N ALA A 94 6.46 4.20 -15.84
CA ALA A 94 5.76 2.93 -16.09
C ALA A 94 6.69 1.71 -15.97
N ASP A 95 7.92 1.80 -16.47
CA ASP A 95 8.93 0.75 -16.30
C ASP A 95 9.29 0.52 -14.82
N TYR A 96 9.49 1.60 -14.07
CA TYR A 96 9.70 1.54 -12.62
C TYR A 96 8.53 0.85 -11.91
N CYS A 97 7.29 1.29 -12.16
CA CYS A 97 6.09 0.71 -11.58
C CYS A 97 5.92 -0.77 -11.90
N ILE A 98 6.16 -1.17 -13.16
CA ILE A 98 6.09 -2.59 -13.55
C ILE A 98 7.16 -3.40 -12.82
N ASN A 99 8.37 -2.88 -12.65
CA ASN A 99 9.41 -3.57 -11.89
C ASN A 99 9.05 -3.72 -10.41
N VAL A 100 8.48 -2.68 -9.79
CA VAL A 100 7.93 -2.79 -8.42
C VAL A 100 6.86 -3.88 -8.35
N ILE A 101 5.94 -3.93 -9.31
CA ILE A 101 4.87 -4.95 -9.34
C ILE A 101 5.44 -6.36 -9.57
N ARG A 102 6.47 -6.53 -10.39
CA ARG A 102 7.16 -7.82 -10.58
C ARG A 102 7.81 -8.31 -9.29
N GLN A 103 8.39 -7.40 -8.50
CA GLN A 103 9.01 -7.74 -7.22
C GLN A 103 7.98 -8.29 -6.20
N LEU A 104 6.70 -7.90 -6.29
CA LEU A 104 5.63 -8.46 -5.44
C LEU A 104 5.42 -9.97 -5.63
N LYS A 105 5.81 -10.52 -6.79
CA LYS A 105 5.68 -11.96 -7.08
C LYS A 105 6.80 -12.78 -6.47
N ILE A 106 7.89 -12.13 -6.10
CA ILE A 106 8.99 -12.81 -5.47
C ILE A 106 8.70 -12.76 -3.98
N VAL A 107 8.34 -13.90 -3.40
CA VAL A 107 8.44 -14.04 -1.94
C VAL A 107 9.92 -13.80 -1.64
N PRO A 108 10.29 -12.78 -0.84
CA PRO A 108 11.68 -12.55 -0.51
C PRO A 108 12.23 -13.81 0.16
N HIS A 109 12.97 -14.61 -0.60
CA HIS A 109 13.93 -15.53 0.01
C HIS A 109 14.99 -14.67 0.67
N GLU A 110 15.55 -15.15 1.78
CA GLU A 110 16.42 -14.41 2.71
C GLU A 110 17.63 -13.70 2.06
N ASN A 111 17.90 -13.94 0.78
CA ASN A 111 19.07 -13.47 0.03
C ASN A 111 18.77 -12.56 -1.18
N GLN A 112 17.52 -12.12 -1.40
CA GLN A 112 17.25 -11.16 -2.49
C GLN A 112 17.45 -9.72 -2.04
N VAL A 113 18.60 -9.16 -2.43
CA VAL A 113 18.96 -7.76 -2.24
C VAL A 113 18.21 -6.92 -3.28
N ILE A 114 17.21 -6.16 -2.84
CA ILE A 114 16.73 -5.02 -3.64
C ILE A 114 17.93 -4.07 -3.77
N PRO A 115 18.23 -3.53 -4.97
CA PRO A 115 19.34 -2.60 -5.11
C PRO A 115 19.21 -1.49 -4.06
N PRO A 116 20.26 -1.23 -3.27
CA PRO A 116 20.18 -0.31 -2.15
C PRO A 116 19.70 1.04 -2.66
N CYS A 117 18.85 1.70 -1.87
CA CYS A 117 18.46 3.08 -2.10
C CYS A 117 19.68 3.99 -1.94
N GLY A 118 20.56 4.04 -2.96
CA GLY A 118 21.53 5.09 -3.28
C GLY A 118 22.60 5.50 -2.25
N VAL A 119 22.52 5.11 -0.98
CA VAL A 119 23.39 5.66 0.08
C VAL A 119 24.47 4.65 0.43
N LYS A 120 25.66 4.81 -0.17
CA LYS A 120 26.88 4.14 0.28
C LYS A 120 27.37 4.83 1.56
N THR A 121 26.87 4.39 2.70
CA THR A 121 27.38 4.78 4.01
C THR A 121 28.01 3.57 4.68
N GLU A 122 29.06 3.78 5.49
CA GLU A 122 29.66 2.79 6.39
C GLU A 122 28.65 2.39 7.49
N GLN A 123 27.57 1.70 7.09
CA GLN A 123 26.54 1.22 7.99
C GLN A 123 26.89 -0.20 8.47
N THR A 124 26.44 -0.53 9.67
CA THR A 124 26.50 -1.91 10.14
C THR A 124 25.63 -2.81 9.27
N ILE A 125 26.01 -4.09 9.12
CA ILE A 125 25.26 -5.09 8.33
C ILE A 125 23.78 -5.15 8.76
N GLU A 126 23.50 -4.99 10.05
CA GLU A 126 22.13 -5.05 10.59
C GLU A 126 21.30 -3.81 10.23
N LEU A 127 21.91 -2.62 10.20
CA LEU A 127 21.22 -1.40 9.76
C LEU A 127 20.89 -1.47 8.26
N GLN A 128 21.79 -2.04 7.44
CA GLN A 128 21.52 -2.28 6.03
C GLN A 128 20.35 -3.26 5.83
N LYS A 129 20.32 -4.36 6.60
CA LYS A 129 19.19 -5.31 6.56
C LYS A 129 17.86 -4.65 6.92
N LEU A 130 17.85 -3.81 7.96
CA LEU A 130 16.66 -3.04 8.32
C LEU A 130 16.25 -2.08 7.21
N GLN A 131 17.21 -1.37 6.60
CA GLN A 131 16.94 -0.49 5.48
C GLN A 131 16.33 -1.23 4.30
N ASP A 132 16.84 -2.41 3.97
CA ASP A 132 16.33 -3.25 2.88
C ASP A 132 14.89 -3.71 3.17
N ILE A 133 14.58 -4.06 4.41
CA ILE A 133 13.22 -4.43 4.84
C ILE A 133 12.27 -3.24 4.70
N ILE A 134 12.67 -2.05 5.14
CA ILE A 134 11.88 -0.81 5.02
C ILE A 134 11.64 -0.45 3.56
N CYS A 135 12.68 -0.54 2.71
CA CYS A 135 12.57 -0.30 1.28
C CYS A 135 11.61 -1.30 0.63
N THR A 136 11.73 -2.58 0.98
CA THR A 136 10.82 -3.63 0.50
C THR A 136 9.38 -3.35 0.97
N ALA A 137 9.19 -2.97 2.22
CA ALA A 137 7.87 -2.67 2.80
C ALA A 137 7.15 -1.54 2.05
N ALA A 138 7.87 -0.46 1.78
CA ALA A 138 7.39 0.67 0.99
C ALA A 138 7.08 0.28 -0.45
N HIS A 139 7.97 -0.47 -1.12
CA HIS A 139 7.73 -0.96 -2.48
C HIS A 139 6.52 -1.89 -2.56
N VAL A 140 6.33 -2.76 -1.56
CA VAL A 140 5.15 -3.63 -1.49
C VAL A 140 3.88 -2.79 -1.37
N THR A 141 3.85 -1.84 -0.45
CA THR A 141 2.72 -0.94 -0.23
C THR A 141 2.38 -0.16 -1.51
N PHE A 142 3.39 0.42 -2.15
CA PHE A 142 3.25 1.17 -3.40
C PHE A 142 2.77 0.29 -4.56
N GLY A 143 3.35 -0.90 -4.72
CA GLY A 143 2.96 -1.85 -5.77
C GLY A 143 1.54 -2.37 -5.62
N VAL A 144 1.12 -2.70 -4.40
CA VAL A 144 -0.27 -3.10 -4.08
C VAL A 144 -1.24 -1.98 -4.44
N ALA A 145 -0.93 -0.73 -4.05
CA ALA A 145 -1.74 0.42 -4.38
C ALA A 145 -1.84 0.66 -5.90
N LEU A 146 -0.75 0.48 -6.66
CA LEU A 146 -0.75 0.56 -8.12
C LEU A 146 -1.68 -0.47 -8.76
N CYS A 147 -1.69 -1.70 -8.25
CA CYS A 147 -2.56 -2.76 -8.75
C CYS A 147 -4.04 -2.38 -8.60
N VAL A 148 -4.41 -1.80 -7.46
CA VAL A 148 -5.77 -1.32 -7.18
C VAL A 148 -6.16 -0.12 -8.03
N VAL A 149 -5.27 0.85 -8.19
CA VAL A 149 -5.52 2.01 -9.07
C VAL A 149 -5.76 1.54 -10.50
N PHE A 150 -4.97 0.59 -10.99
CA PHE A 150 -5.17 0.02 -12.32
C PHE A 150 -6.50 -0.74 -12.46
N TYR A 151 -6.87 -1.50 -11.44
CA TYR A 151 -8.17 -2.17 -11.41
C TYR A 151 -9.33 -1.17 -11.51
N ASN A 152 -9.27 -0.08 -10.73
CA ASN A 152 -10.28 0.96 -10.75
C ASN A 152 -10.30 1.70 -12.11
N TRP A 153 -9.13 1.98 -12.69
CA TRP A 153 -9.02 2.57 -14.03
C TRP A 153 -9.68 1.70 -15.10
N LEU A 154 -9.52 0.38 -15.04
CA LEU A 154 -10.17 -0.54 -15.98
C LEU A 154 -11.69 -0.56 -15.81
N LYS A 155 -12.19 -0.41 -14.58
CA LYS A 155 -13.63 -0.43 -14.26
C LYS A 155 -14.37 0.86 -14.59
N ASN A 156 -13.69 2.00 -14.48
CA ASN A 156 -14.33 3.28 -14.70
C ASN A 156 -14.57 3.51 -16.21
N ALA A 157 -15.78 3.94 -16.54
CA ALA A 157 -16.16 4.37 -17.88
C ALA A 157 -15.39 5.65 -18.26
N ASP A 158 -15.21 5.89 -19.56
CA ASP A 158 -14.52 7.07 -20.05
C ASP A 158 -15.23 8.35 -19.62
N LEU A 159 -14.46 9.36 -19.20
CA LEU A 159 -14.89 10.64 -18.59
C LEU A 159 -15.89 11.49 -19.40
N LYS A 160 -16.31 11.06 -20.59
CA LYS A 160 -17.19 11.85 -21.46
C LYS A 160 -18.58 12.13 -20.86
N THR A 161 -18.96 11.42 -19.79
CA THR A 161 -20.33 11.50 -19.21
C THR A 161 -20.38 11.92 -17.74
N GLN A 162 -19.26 12.18 -17.06
CA GLN A 162 -19.27 12.54 -15.64
C GLN A 162 -18.65 13.93 -15.43
N LYS A 163 -19.40 14.81 -14.75
CA LYS A 163 -18.86 16.11 -14.29
C LYS A 163 -17.61 15.85 -13.45
N PRO A 164 -16.56 16.69 -13.56
CA PRO A 164 -15.40 16.59 -12.68
C PRO A 164 -15.86 16.84 -11.24
N GLN A 165 -16.05 15.77 -10.47
CA GLN A 165 -16.26 15.88 -9.03
C GLN A 165 -14.92 16.23 -8.39
N GLN A 166 -14.90 17.30 -7.60
CA GLN A 166 -13.72 17.75 -6.85
C GLN A 166 -13.25 16.74 -5.78
N ASP A 167 -14.02 15.68 -5.53
CA ASP A 167 -13.86 14.79 -4.38
C ASP A 167 -12.95 13.56 -4.60
N TYR A 168 -12.22 13.46 -5.71
CA TYR A 168 -11.42 12.25 -6.01
C TYR A 168 -10.21 12.08 -5.09
N TRP A 169 -9.73 13.16 -4.51
CA TRP A 169 -8.63 13.22 -3.58
C TRP A 169 -8.88 14.36 -2.59
N VAL A 170 -8.36 14.21 -1.37
CA VAL A 170 -8.49 15.21 -0.31
C VAL A 170 -7.10 15.47 0.25
N ILE A 171 -6.76 16.75 0.40
CA ILE A 171 -5.53 17.18 1.06
C ILE A 171 -5.53 16.71 2.51
N PRO A 172 -4.39 16.23 3.06
CA PRO A 172 -4.27 15.98 4.49
C PRO A 172 -4.76 17.22 5.27
N PRO A 173 -5.77 17.09 6.16
CA PRO A 173 -6.32 18.23 6.88
C PRO A 173 -5.26 19.01 7.66
N GLU A 174 -4.24 18.31 8.14
CA GLU A 174 -3.12 18.88 8.90
C GLU A 174 -2.34 19.92 8.07
N TYR A 175 -2.32 19.81 6.74
CA TYR A 175 -1.63 20.76 5.88
C TYR A 175 -2.30 22.13 5.83
N LEU A 176 -3.58 22.20 6.18
CA LEU A 176 -4.36 23.44 6.22
C LEU A 176 -4.30 24.12 7.60
N ASP A 177 -3.69 23.46 8.59
CA ASP A 177 -3.49 24.03 9.92
C ASP A 177 -2.42 25.13 9.88
N GLN A 178 -2.71 26.27 10.51
CA GLN A 178 -1.80 27.41 10.59
C GLN A 178 -0.55 27.09 11.43
N GLU A 179 -0.72 26.24 12.45
CA GLU A 179 0.34 25.85 13.38
C GLU A 179 1.15 24.64 12.90
N PHE A 180 0.78 24.05 11.75
CA PHE A 180 1.47 22.91 11.17
C PHE A 180 2.98 23.18 11.02
N GLN A 181 3.79 22.24 11.53
CA GLN A 181 5.25 22.28 11.44
C GLN A 181 5.75 21.32 10.36
N PRO A 182 6.30 21.83 9.24
CA PRO A 182 6.85 21.00 8.17
C PRO A 182 7.94 20.05 8.67
N LYS A 183 7.78 18.77 8.37
CA LYS A 183 8.80 17.75 8.62
C LYS A 183 9.70 17.62 7.38
N LEU A 184 10.56 16.61 7.38
CA LEU A 184 11.51 16.36 6.30
C LEU A 184 10.84 16.14 4.94
N LEU A 185 9.63 15.58 4.92
CA LEU A 185 8.89 15.34 3.68
C LEU A 185 8.36 16.65 3.09
N GLU A 186 7.75 17.50 3.90
CA GLU A 186 7.21 18.79 3.46
C GLU A 186 8.31 19.76 3.05
N GLN A 187 9.45 19.75 3.75
CA GLN A 187 10.65 20.50 3.33
C GLN A 187 11.14 20.03 1.95
N PHE A 188 11.23 18.71 1.74
CA PHE A 188 11.59 18.15 0.43
C PHE A 188 10.59 18.53 -0.66
N LEU A 189 9.29 18.45 -0.37
CA LEU A 189 8.24 18.82 -1.32
C LEU A 189 8.30 20.28 -1.71
N ALA A 190 8.46 21.18 -0.73
CA ALA A 190 8.61 22.61 -0.97
C ALA A 190 9.87 22.90 -1.79
N ASP A 191 10.97 22.20 -1.52
CA ASP A 191 12.22 22.39 -2.27
C ASP A 191 12.10 21.91 -3.73
N VAL A 192 11.47 20.77 -3.95
CA VAL A 192 11.38 20.13 -5.27
C VAL A 192 10.34 20.78 -6.17
N TRP A 193 9.15 21.05 -5.62
CA TRP A 193 8.01 21.53 -6.40
C TRP A 193 7.83 23.04 -6.33
N LYS A 194 8.50 23.71 -5.38
CA LYS A 194 8.41 25.16 -5.19
C LYS A 194 6.94 25.61 -5.15
N GLU A 195 6.60 26.67 -5.88
CA GLU A 195 5.25 27.23 -5.97
C GLU A 195 4.23 26.27 -6.61
N LYS A 196 4.66 25.37 -7.49
CA LYS A 196 3.80 24.36 -8.14
C LYS A 196 3.19 23.39 -7.12
N LEU A 197 3.77 23.27 -5.92
CA LEU A 197 3.25 22.38 -4.88
C LEU A 197 1.79 22.71 -4.51
N ALA A 198 1.41 24.00 -4.46
CA ALA A 198 0.06 24.41 -4.13
C ALA A 198 -0.96 23.90 -5.18
N GLU A 199 -0.63 24.04 -6.46
CA GLU A 199 -1.44 23.51 -7.57
C GLU A 199 -1.58 21.98 -7.50
N LEU A 200 -0.48 21.28 -7.23
CA LEU A 200 -0.48 19.83 -7.08
C LEU A 200 -1.34 19.37 -5.90
N LEU A 201 -1.34 20.12 -4.80
CA LEU A 201 -2.22 19.92 -3.65
C LEU A 201 -3.65 20.44 -3.89
N GLY A 202 -3.93 21.11 -5.01
CA GLY A 202 -5.28 21.55 -5.37
C GLY A 202 -5.83 22.66 -4.50
N VAL A 203 -4.96 23.48 -3.91
CA VAL A 203 -5.34 24.60 -3.04
C VAL A 203 -4.56 25.86 -3.42
N ASN A 204 -5.05 27.01 -2.98
CA ASN A 204 -4.32 28.25 -3.11
C ASN A 204 -3.13 28.27 -2.13
N ILE A 205 -2.01 28.88 -2.52
CA ILE A 205 -0.84 29.03 -1.64
C ILE A 205 -1.16 29.76 -0.33
N LYS A 206 -2.20 30.63 -0.33
CA LYS A 206 -2.69 31.31 0.88
C LYS A 206 -3.32 30.36 1.90
N GLU A 207 -3.80 29.20 1.47
CA GLU A 207 -4.42 28.16 2.31
C GLU A 207 -3.37 27.21 2.92
N ILE A 208 -2.10 27.33 2.52
CA ILE A 208 -0.98 26.54 3.05
C ILE A 208 0.09 27.47 3.63
N PRO A 209 -0.10 28.01 4.85
CA PRO A 209 0.81 28.99 5.44
C PRO A 209 2.24 28.48 5.57
N TRP A 210 2.41 27.20 5.88
CA TRP A 210 3.73 26.59 6.05
C TRP A 210 4.56 26.55 4.75
N LEU A 211 3.91 26.35 3.60
CA LEU A 211 4.59 26.37 2.31
C LEU A 211 5.08 27.78 1.99
N LYS A 212 4.24 28.79 2.24
CA LYS A 212 4.65 30.19 2.08
C LYS A 212 5.88 30.49 2.95
N ARG A 213 5.88 30.09 4.23
CA ARG A 213 7.04 30.27 5.13
C ARG A 213 8.30 29.63 4.59
N LEU A 214 8.22 28.39 4.09
CA LEU A 214 9.38 27.69 3.51
C LEU A 214 9.89 28.33 2.22
N LEU A 215 9.02 28.89 1.38
CA LEU A 215 9.43 29.53 0.12
C LEU A 215 10.01 30.92 0.34
N THR A 216 9.57 31.67 1.35
CA THR A 216 10.08 33.02 1.66
C THR A 216 11.31 33.02 2.54
N SER A 217 11.54 31.95 3.31
CA SER A 217 12.73 31.82 4.15
C SER A 217 13.88 31.38 3.26
N ASN A 218 14.78 32.30 2.89
CA ASN A 218 16.02 31.96 2.19
C ASN A 218 16.75 30.85 2.98
N ASN A 219 16.77 29.63 2.44
CA ASN A 219 17.33 28.44 3.07
C ASN A 219 18.86 28.58 3.27
N ASN A 220 19.27 29.24 4.34
CA ASN A 220 20.58 28.99 4.94
C ASN A 220 20.44 27.75 5.82
N ASN A 221 20.81 26.61 5.24
CA ASN A 221 21.21 25.35 5.88
C ASN A 221 20.78 25.20 7.34
N ILE A 222 19.59 24.63 7.58
CA ILE A 222 19.33 23.97 8.85
C ILE A 222 20.24 22.73 8.86
N PRO A 223 21.25 22.65 9.73
CA PRO A 223 22.12 21.48 9.77
C PRO A 223 21.25 20.29 10.15
N MET A 224 21.23 19.26 9.30
CA MET A 224 20.75 17.94 9.71
C MET A 224 21.65 17.48 10.85
N LYS A 225 21.18 17.62 12.09
CA LYS A 225 21.79 16.91 13.22
C LYS A 225 21.56 15.43 12.96
N HIS A 226 22.59 14.77 12.41
CA HIS A 226 22.71 13.33 12.47
C HIS A 226 23.02 12.99 13.92
N ASP A 227 22.01 12.54 14.67
CA ASP A 227 22.29 11.88 15.94
C ASP A 227 22.95 10.52 15.62
N PRO A 228 24.21 10.31 16.02
CA PRO A 228 24.86 9.03 15.85
C PRO A 228 24.20 8.05 16.83
N VAL A 229 23.44 7.10 16.29
CA VAL A 229 22.84 6.05 17.13
C VAL A 229 23.94 5.09 17.59
N GLN A 230 24.47 5.29 18.80
CA GLN A 230 25.34 4.34 19.49
C GLN A 230 24.51 3.24 20.17
N ASN A 231 24.99 2.00 20.06
CA ASN A 231 25.12 0.96 21.12
C ASN A 231 24.66 -0.43 20.70
N HIS A 232 25.48 -1.44 21.03
CA HIS A 232 25.29 -2.87 20.78
C HIS A 232 23.94 -3.45 21.24
N ALA A 233 23.24 -2.82 22.20
CA ALA A 233 21.89 -3.18 22.62
C ALA A 233 20.83 -2.91 21.53
N LEU A 234 21.08 -1.91 20.67
CA LEU A 234 20.27 -1.56 19.51
C LEU A 234 20.30 -2.67 18.45
N THR A 235 21.42 -3.39 18.31
CA THR A 235 21.58 -4.44 17.28
C THR A 235 20.60 -5.59 17.47
N LYS A 236 20.36 -6.01 18.73
CA LYS A 236 19.38 -7.07 19.02
C LYS A 236 17.95 -6.60 18.75
N VAL A 237 17.60 -5.39 19.20
CA VAL A 237 16.29 -4.79 18.95
C VAL A 237 16.04 -4.59 17.45
N ILE A 238 17.05 -4.13 16.70
CA ILE A 238 17.00 -4.01 15.24
C ILE A 238 16.75 -5.37 14.59
N LYS A 239 17.44 -6.41 15.04
CA LYS A 239 17.29 -7.76 14.50
C LYS A 239 15.89 -8.33 14.77
N ASP A 240 15.43 -8.26 16.02
CA ASP A 240 14.11 -8.76 16.40
C ASP A 240 12.98 -8.00 15.65
N THR A 241 13.12 -6.68 15.52
CA THR A 241 12.20 -5.82 14.74
C THR A 241 12.24 -6.19 13.25
N ALA A 242 13.43 -6.43 12.69
CA ALA A 242 13.60 -6.81 11.29
C ALA A 242 12.95 -8.17 10.99
N GLU A 243 13.08 -9.14 11.88
CA GLU A 243 12.45 -10.47 11.75
C GLU A 243 10.92 -10.37 11.81
N GLU A 244 10.37 -9.61 12.74
CA GLU A 244 8.93 -9.39 12.86
C GLU A 244 8.35 -8.68 11.63
N LEU A 245 8.99 -7.60 11.17
CA LEU A 245 8.59 -6.88 9.97
C LEU A 245 8.61 -7.77 8.73
N ARG A 246 9.65 -8.60 8.59
CA ARG A 246 9.76 -9.56 7.49
C ARG A 246 8.65 -10.62 7.56
N PHE A 247 8.31 -11.11 8.75
CA PHE A 247 7.21 -12.05 8.94
C PHE A 247 5.87 -11.46 8.50
N LEU A 248 5.52 -10.26 8.98
CA LEU A 248 4.26 -9.57 8.65
C LEU A 248 4.16 -9.24 7.15
N GLN A 249 5.27 -8.79 6.55
CA GLN A 249 5.34 -8.54 5.11
C GLN A 249 5.10 -9.83 4.31
N ASN A 250 5.78 -10.92 4.67
CA ASN A 250 5.64 -12.20 3.98
C ASN A 250 4.21 -12.75 4.09
N GLN A 251 3.56 -12.57 5.24
CA GLN A 251 2.15 -12.94 5.41
C GLN A 251 1.24 -12.15 4.48
N SER A 252 1.46 -10.84 4.38
CA SER A 252 0.70 -9.94 3.51
C SER A 252 0.87 -10.27 2.03
N LEU A 253 2.12 -10.52 1.59
CA LEU A 253 2.44 -10.93 0.22
C LEU A 253 1.81 -12.28 -0.14
N LYS A 254 1.90 -13.27 0.76
CA LYS A 254 1.24 -14.56 0.57
C LYS A 254 -0.27 -14.42 0.38
N ALA A 255 -0.93 -13.56 1.16
CA ALA A 255 -2.37 -13.31 1.03
C ALA A 255 -2.73 -12.66 -0.31
N VAL A 256 -1.94 -11.66 -0.74
CA VAL A 256 -2.06 -11.01 -2.05
C VAL A 256 -1.90 -12.04 -3.16
N MET A 257 -0.82 -12.83 -3.15
CA MET A 257 -0.53 -13.83 -4.18
C MET A 257 -1.55 -14.97 -4.24
N ALA A 258 -2.08 -15.40 -3.09
CA ALA A 258 -3.11 -16.46 -3.04
C ALA A 258 -4.45 -16.01 -3.67
N SER A 259 -4.73 -14.71 -3.63
CA SER A 259 -5.98 -14.12 -4.12
C SER A 259 -5.84 -13.58 -5.55
N ASP A 260 -4.63 -13.20 -5.96
CA ASP A 260 -4.31 -12.60 -7.24
C ASP A 260 -4.59 -13.54 -8.41
N GLU A 261 -5.51 -13.14 -9.28
CA GLU A 261 -6.09 -13.95 -10.35
C GLU A 261 -6.67 -15.30 -9.91
N GLY A 262 -6.73 -15.57 -8.61
CA GLY A 262 -7.39 -16.70 -8.01
C GLY A 262 -8.88 -16.45 -7.88
N THR A 263 -9.75 -17.40 -8.18
CA THR A 263 -10.07 -17.94 -9.50
C THR A 263 -11.59 -17.85 -9.60
N HIS A 264 -12.21 -17.82 -10.79
CA HIS A 264 -13.63 -18.20 -10.91
C HIS A 264 -13.95 -19.56 -10.21
N ASN A 265 -12.92 -20.39 -9.95
CA ASN A 265 -13.00 -21.65 -9.19
C ASN A 265 -13.06 -21.49 -7.66
N SER A 266 -12.49 -20.46 -7.03
CA SER A 266 -12.66 -20.21 -5.58
C SER A 266 -14.09 -19.73 -5.29
N ARG A 267 -14.66 -18.91 -6.18
CA ARG A 267 -16.06 -18.49 -6.11
C ARG A 267 -17.04 -19.65 -6.36
N ARG A 268 -16.76 -20.53 -7.33
CA ARG A 268 -17.51 -21.80 -7.51
C ARG A 268 -17.36 -22.75 -6.31
N GLY A 269 -16.17 -22.84 -5.73
CA GLY A 269 -15.91 -23.65 -4.53
C GLY A 269 -16.64 -23.13 -3.31
N TYR A 270 -16.62 -21.80 -3.10
CA TYR A 270 -17.36 -21.10 -2.07
C TYR A 270 -18.87 -21.23 -2.25
N GLN A 271 -19.38 -21.02 -3.47
CA GLN A 271 -20.79 -21.25 -3.80
C GLN A 271 -21.21 -22.70 -3.58
N LYS A 272 -20.36 -23.69 -3.91
CA LYS A 272 -20.59 -25.11 -3.59
C LYS A 272 -20.58 -25.37 -2.07
N MET A 273 -19.72 -24.69 -1.31
CA MET A 273 -19.66 -24.77 0.15
C MET A 273 -20.91 -24.16 0.79
N ILE A 274 -21.30 -22.94 0.41
CA ILE A 274 -22.54 -22.28 0.82
C ILE A 274 -23.74 -23.18 0.52
N LYS A 275 -23.81 -23.78 -0.68
CA LYS A 275 -24.89 -24.72 -1.05
C LYS A 275 -24.89 -25.96 -0.15
N LYS A 276 -23.73 -26.49 0.22
CA LYS A 276 -23.60 -27.61 1.18
C LYS A 276 -24.00 -27.22 2.61
N LEU A 277 -23.65 -26.00 3.05
CA LEU A 277 -24.03 -25.47 4.37
C LEU A 277 -25.56 -25.29 4.48
N LYS A 278 -26.21 -24.84 3.40
CA LYS A 278 -27.68 -24.79 3.31
C LYS A 278 -28.31 -26.18 3.41
N THR A 279 -27.74 -27.19 2.74
CA THR A 279 -28.28 -28.57 2.81
C THR A 279 -28.10 -29.24 4.18
N ILE A 280 -27.21 -28.75 5.04
CA ILE A 280 -27.08 -29.24 6.44
C ILE A 280 -27.87 -28.39 7.45
N GLY A 281 -28.76 -27.50 6.98
CA GLY A 281 -29.69 -26.76 7.82
C GLY A 281 -29.13 -25.51 8.51
N LEU A 282 -27.99 -24.96 8.05
CA LEU A 282 -27.54 -23.66 8.57
C LEU A 282 -28.54 -22.56 8.16
N SER A 283 -28.95 -21.74 9.13
CA SER A 283 -29.81 -20.58 8.88
C SER A 283 -29.11 -19.56 7.97
N GLN A 284 -29.92 -18.82 7.21
CA GLN A 284 -29.44 -17.81 6.28
C GLN A 284 -28.66 -16.67 7.00
N GLU A 285 -29.02 -16.36 8.25
CA GLU A 285 -28.30 -15.42 9.11
C GLU A 285 -26.91 -15.92 9.49
N ASN A 286 -26.76 -17.21 9.85
CA ASN A 286 -25.46 -17.79 10.15
C ASN A 286 -24.56 -17.83 8.90
N ILE A 287 -25.14 -18.05 7.72
CA ILE A 287 -24.43 -17.97 6.45
C ILE A 287 -23.98 -16.54 6.16
N ALA A 288 -24.84 -15.54 6.41
CA ALA A 288 -24.49 -14.13 6.25
C ALA A 288 -23.40 -13.68 7.24
N LEU A 289 -23.44 -14.18 8.48
CA LEU A 289 -22.41 -13.95 9.48
C LEU A 289 -21.08 -14.60 9.11
N LEU A 290 -21.12 -15.81 8.53
CA LEU A 290 -19.94 -16.47 7.96
C LEU A 290 -19.38 -15.70 6.76
N ASP A 291 -20.23 -15.21 5.86
CA ASP A 291 -19.83 -14.40 4.69
C ASP A 291 -19.21 -13.06 5.12
N ALA A 292 -19.72 -12.46 6.20
CA ALA A 292 -19.16 -11.25 6.79
C ALA A 292 -17.83 -11.48 7.52
N LYS A 293 -17.61 -12.67 8.10
CA LYS A 293 -16.38 -13.03 8.85
C LYS A 293 -15.30 -13.69 7.99
N LEU A 294 -15.66 -14.34 6.90
CA LEU A 294 -14.74 -15.06 6.01
C LEU A 294 -14.29 -14.15 4.86
N ASN A 295 -13.22 -13.38 5.11
CA ASN A 295 -12.44 -12.83 4.01
C ASN A 295 -11.91 -13.97 3.12
N ILE A 296 -11.90 -13.76 1.80
CA ILE A 296 -11.58 -14.76 0.75
C ILE A 296 -10.25 -15.52 0.98
N GLY A 297 -9.34 -14.97 1.79
CA GLY A 297 -8.08 -15.61 2.22
C GLY A 297 -8.20 -16.81 3.17
N THR A 298 -9.38 -17.11 3.75
CA THR A 298 -9.57 -18.23 4.71
C THR A 298 -10.00 -19.56 4.05
N ILE A 299 -10.29 -19.57 2.75
CA ILE A 299 -10.74 -20.76 2.00
C ILE A 299 -9.74 -21.93 2.06
N PRO A 300 -8.40 -21.73 1.98
CA PRO A 300 -7.43 -22.81 2.11
C PRO A 300 -7.43 -23.46 3.51
N ILE A 301 -7.62 -22.65 4.56
CA ILE A 301 -7.67 -23.07 5.96
C ILE A 301 -8.92 -23.94 6.19
N LEU A 302 -10.07 -23.51 5.69
CA LEU A 302 -11.32 -24.28 5.75
C LEU A 302 -11.24 -25.58 4.96
N LYS A 303 -10.58 -25.61 3.80
CA LYS A 303 -10.37 -26.83 3.02
C LYS A 303 -9.56 -27.87 3.80
N ASN A 304 -8.56 -27.43 4.57
CA ASN A 304 -7.70 -28.29 5.38
C ASN A 304 -8.40 -28.78 6.66
N MET A 305 -9.34 -28.00 7.21
CA MET A 305 -10.15 -28.38 8.38
C MET A 305 -11.34 -29.30 8.00
N LEU A 306 -11.95 -29.10 6.84
CA LEU A 306 -13.06 -29.92 6.32
C LEU A 306 -12.61 -31.33 5.88
N SER A 307 -11.34 -31.52 5.56
CA SER A 307 -10.76 -32.82 5.22
C SER A 307 -10.43 -33.67 6.46
N THR A 308 -10.20 -33.06 7.63
CA THR A 308 -9.68 -33.77 8.80
C THR A 308 -10.73 -34.23 9.81
N ASN A 309 -11.90 -33.58 9.95
CA ASN A 309 -13.01 -34.16 10.71
C ASN A 309 -14.34 -33.37 10.59
N ARG A 310 -15.24 -33.82 9.72
CA ARG A 310 -16.53 -33.15 9.44
C ARG A 310 -17.45 -33.01 10.65
N ILE A 311 -17.39 -33.97 11.58
CA ILE A 311 -18.26 -34.05 12.75
C ILE A 311 -17.79 -33.08 13.86
N LYS A 312 -16.48 -32.95 14.06
CA LYS A 312 -15.89 -32.03 15.05
C LYS A 312 -16.13 -30.56 14.66
N PHE A 313 -16.03 -30.25 13.36
CA PHE A 313 -16.32 -28.91 12.83
C PHE A 313 -17.79 -28.50 13.01
N ALA A 314 -18.75 -29.39 12.72
CA ALA A 314 -20.17 -29.09 12.92
C ALA A 314 -20.51 -28.84 14.40
N MET A 315 -19.87 -29.57 15.32
CA MET A 315 -20.05 -29.38 16.76
C MET A 315 -19.40 -28.10 17.28
N GLU A 316 -18.19 -27.72 16.84
CA GLU A 316 -17.56 -26.46 17.24
C GLU A 316 -18.28 -25.23 16.68
N LEU A 317 -18.78 -25.30 15.44
CA LEU A 317 -19.55 -24.22 14.84
C LEU A 317 -20.87 -24.01 15.58
N LYS A 318 -21.57 -25.10 15.93
CA LYS A 318 -22.78 -25.06 16.75
C LYS A 318 -22.51 -24.47 18.13
N LYS A 319 -21.37 -24.81 18.76
CA LYS A 319 -20.96 -24.30 20.08
C LYS A 319 -20.62 -22.80 20.06
N LYS A 320 -20.02 -22.30 18.98
CA LYS A 320 -19.66 -20.87 18.83
C LYS A 320 -20.82 -19.99 18.35
N CYS A 321 -21.77 -20.54 17.60
CA CYS A 321 -22.97 -19.82 17.17
C CYS A 321 -24.06 -19.74 18.25
N LEU A 322 -24.06 -20.65 19.24
CA LEU A 322 -24.99 -20.63 20.37
C LEU A 322 -24.45 -19.88 21.60
N ALA A 323 -23.23 -19.36 21.53
CA ALA A 323 -22.59 -18.58 22.59
C ALA A 323 -22.64 -17.06 22.34
N VAL A 324 -23.49 -16.62 21.39
CA VAL A 324 -23.85 -15.24 21.07
C VAL A 324 -25.36 -15.13 21.19
#